data_AF-A0A7C6TVL5-F1
#
_entry.id   AF-A0A7C6TVL5-F1
#
_cell.length_a   1.000
_cell.length_b   1.000
_cell.length_c   1.000
_cell.angle_alpha   90.00
_cell.angle_beta   90.00
_cell.angle_gamma   90.00
#
_symmetry.space_group_name_H-M   'P 1'
#
loop_
_entity.id
_entity.type
_entity.pdbx_description
1 polymer ?
#
loop_
_entity_poly.entity_id
_entity_poly.type
_entity_poly.pdbx_seq_one_letter_code
_entity_poly.pdbx_strand_id
1 'polypeptide(L)'
;MRGNTGRRLYAALLRLYPAAHRREYGPLMAQLFADLCCEAWQRGGRRALATLWLRTLGDTLRSATVEHASGWGRDLRMSHPIKPWSWRDVALAVLPGIVLFLGALAPVRIESGRGGNYLFVIAILLLITGVSMVRRGHVAVWGLPLLGFMAHTAVIIGWAVLMGLLRAPFRWPTDPEPALLVVLLGALPVVAMVWMVRARPAARLWFIGVGVLLAIEMGLSNLIARGAWTSFLGGSFSLMGWRTLYPLMGYVLARRYGVTAVLFVLGGTSGLVTAMAVDPYALYGTPWRPILSGAIVAVFLIVAPLSVLRASHRRGVWLGALLPALIVMLAGGGVIVALKGFNIAQMALQFVRVLQMAATLGLALALYSTVQRPADLAELPPVGEMTDEGRSA
;
A
#
# COMPACT_ATOMS: atom_id res chain seq x y z
N MET A 1 -9.63 37.54 -28.24
CA MET A 1 -8.69 36.47 -27.79
C MET A 1 -9.27 35.48 -26.73
N ARG A 2 -10.59 35.36 -26.49
CA ARG A 2 -11.08 34.84 -25.18
C ARG A 2 -12.23 33.82 -25.23
N GLY A 3 -12.02 32.62 -25.77
CA GLY A 3 -13.03 31.53 -25.68
C GLY A 3 -12.46 30.12 -25.66
N ASN A 4 -11.46 29.83 -26.50
CA ASN A 4 -10.96 28.47 -26.67
C ASN A 4 -10.06 27.96 -25.53
N THR A 5 -9.28 28.83 -24.87
CA THR A 5 -8.34 28.41 -23.81
C THR A 5 -9.08 27.91 -22.57
N GLY A 6 -10.18 28.58 -22.17
CA GLY A 6 -10.98 28.18 -21.01
C GLY A 6 -11.71 26.85 -21.23
N ARG A 7 -12.29 26.65 -22.42
CA ARG A 7 -12.94 25.37 -22.79
C ARG A 7 -11.95 24.21 -22.82
N ARG A 8 -10.73 24.42 -23.35
CA ARG A 8 -9.67 23.40 -23.35
C ARG A 8 -9.22 23.04 -21.93
N LEU A 9 -9.08 24.03 -21.05
CA LEU A 9 -8.70 23.80 -19.66
C LEU A 9 -9.79 23.04 -18.90
N TYR A 10 -11.07 23.40 -19.11
CA TYR A 10 -12.18 22.68 -18.49
C TYR A 10 -12.33 21.26 -19.05
N ALA A 11 -12.12 21.06 -20.36
CA ALA A 11 -12.08 19.72 -20.96
C ALA A 11 -10.95 18.85 -20.37
N ALA A 12 -9.82 19.45 -19.99
CA ALA A 12 -8.76 18.74 -19.27
C ALA A 12 -9.21 18.37 -17.84
N LEU A 13 -9.92 19.26 -17.13
CA LEU A 13 -10.49 18.97 -15.81
C LEU A 13 -11.53 17.84 -15.85
N LEU A 14 -12.35 17.76 -16.90
CA LEU A 14 -13.32 16.68 -17.07
C LEU A 14 -12.66 15.29 -17.18
N ARG A 15 -11.35 15.21 -17.47
CA ARG A 15 -10.62 13.93 -17.43
C ARG A 15 -10.50 13.35 -16.02
N LEU A 16 -10.71 14.15 -14.97
CA LEU A 16 -10.73 13.68 -13.59
C LEU A 16 -11.95 12.80 -13.29
N TYR A 17 -13.06 12.95 -14.02
CA TYR A 17 -14.24 12.10 -13.83
C TYR A 17 -14.06 10.69 -14.42
N PRO A 18 -14.74 9.67 -13.85
CA PRO A 18 -14.78 8.32 -14.41
C PRO A 18 -15.23 8.33 -15.88
N ALA A 19 -14.72 7.38 -16.67
CA ALA A 19 -14.96 7.35 -18.12
C ALA A 19 -16.45 7.25 -18.49
N ALA A 20 -17.24 6.48 -17.73
CA ALA A 20 -18.68 6.34 -17.93
C ALA A 20 -19.42 7.67 -17.69
N HIS A 21 -19.17 8.29 -16.53
CA HIS A 21 -19.77 9.59 -16.17
C HIS A 21 -19.39 10.69 -17.17
N ARG A 22 -18.13 10.69 -17.64
CA ARG A 22 -17.67 11.63 -18.66
C ARG A 22 -18.37 11.45 -20.01
N ARG A 23 -18.69 10.21 -20.41
CA ARG A 23 -19.39 9.95 -21.68
C ARG A 23 -20.82 10.48 -21.65
N GLU A 24 -21.49 10.32 -20.52
CA GLU A 24 -22.90 10.70 -20.36
C GLU A 24 -23.07 12.20 -20.07
N TYR A 25 -22.32 12.74 -19.12
CA TYR A 25 -22.51 14.11 -18.62
C TYR A 25 -21.45 15.10 -19.12
N GLY A 26 -20.32 14.63 -19.66
CA GLY A 26 -19.20 15.49 -20.07
C GLY A 26 -19.59 16.60 -21.07
N PRO A 27 -20.33 16.31 -22.16
CA PRO A 27 -20.80 17.33 -23.08
C PRO A 27 -21.71 18.37 -22.40
N LEU A 28 -22.60 17.92 -21.52
CA LEU A 28 -23.57 18.77 -20.82
C LEU A 28 -22.88 19.70 -19.81
N MET A 29 -21.93 19.18 -19.03
CA MET A 29 -21.11 19.95 -18.10
C MET A 29 -20.25 21.00 -18.82
N ALA A 30 -19.72 20.65 -20.00
CA ALA A 30 -18.93 21.58 -20.81
C ALA A 30 -19.76 22.73 -21.40
N GLN A 31 -21.03 22.48 -21.77
CA GLN A 31 -21.96 23.53 -22.18
C GLN A 31 -22.32 24.44 -21.01
N LEU A 32 -22.75 23.86 -19.88
CA LEU A 32 -23.07 24.62 -18.67
C LEU A 32 -21.92 25.53 -18.23
N PHE A 33 -20.68 25.04 -18.25
CA PHE A 33 -19.52 25.84 -17.89
C PHE A 33 -19.28 27.02 -18.85
N ALA A 34 -19.53 26.82 -20.16
CA ALA A 34 -19.40 27.88 -21.14
C ALA A 34 -20.44 28.99 -20.91
N ASP A 35 -21.67 28.61 -20.60
CA ASP A 35 -22.77 29.53 -20.31
C ASP A 35 -22.47 30.35 -19.05
N LEU A 36 -22.02 29.69 -17.97
CA LEU A 36 -21.59 30.34 -16.73
C LEU A 36 -20.41 31.30 -16.94
N CYS A 37 -19.47 30.97 -17.84
CA CYS A 37 -18.36 31.87 -18.16
C CYS A 37 -18.85 33.12 -18.89
N CYS A 38 -19.80 32.99 -19.82
CA CYS A 38 -20.38 34.12 -20.55
C CYS A 38 -21.08 35.08 -19.58
N GLU A 39 -21.90 34.52 -18.69
CA GLU A 39 -22.67 35.26 -17.69
C GLU A 39 -21.76 35.95 -16.65
N ALA A 40 -20.75 35.25 -16.13
CA ALA A 40 -19.79 35.82 -15.19
C ALA A 40 -18.97 36.95 -15.82
N TRP A 41 -18.63 36.82 -17.11
CA TRP A 41 -17.94 37.86 -17.85
C TRP A 41 -18.80 39.12 -17.99
N GLN A 42 -20.08 38.97 -18.32
CA GLN A 42 -21.03 40.08 -18.45
C GLN A 42 -21.29 40.80 -17.12
N ARG A 43 -21.34 40.07 -16.00
CA ARG A 43 -21.67 40.64 -14.68
C ARG A 43 -20.52 41.30 -13.94
N GLY A 44 -19.28 40.83 -14.12
CA GLY A 44 -18.15 41.32 -13.31
C GLY A 44 -16.77 41.11 -13.92
N GLY A 45 -16.72 40.82 -15.23
CA GLY A 45 -15.48 40.70 -16.01
C GLY A 45 -14.50 39.68 -15.42
N ARG A 46 -13.22 40.08 -15.30
CA ARG A 46 -12.12 39.17 -14.92
C ARG A 46 -12.21 38.65 -13.49
N ARG A 47 -12.66 39.45 -12.52
CA ARG A 47 -12.75 39.03 -11.11
C ARG A 47 -13.84 37.99 -10.92
N ALA A 48 -15.02 38.22 -11.48
CA ALA A 48 -16.11 37.25 -11.45
C ALA A 48 -15.72 35.92 -12.12
N LEU A 49 -14.99 35.98 -13.23
CA LEU A 49 -14.48 34.80 -13.90
C LEU A 49 -13.47 34.01 -13.03
N ALA A 50 -12.55 34.70 -12.34
CA ALA A 50 -11.59 34.04 -11.46
C ALA A 50 -12.27 33.34 -10.26
N THR A 51 -13.26 33.98 -9.65
CA THR A 51 -14.05 33.39 -8.57
C THR A 51 -14.85 32.17 -9.04
N LEU A 52 -15.45 32.25 -10.24
CA LEU A 52 -16.12 31.10 -10.87
C LEU A 52 -15.14 29.94 -11.04
N TRP A 53 -13.94 30.18 -11.57
CA TRP A 53 -12.93 29.13 -11.75
C TRP A 53 -12.54 28.43 -10.44
N LEU A 54 -12.30 29.19 -9.36
CA LEU A 54 -11.96 28.61 -8.06
C LEU A 54 -13.10 27.75 -7.49
N ARG A 55 -14.34 28.24 -7.61
CA ARG A 55 -15.52 27.50 -7.16
C ARG A 55 -15.73 26.22 -7.96
N THR A 56 -15.62 26.31 -9.29
CA THR A 56 -15.78 25.17 -10.20
C THR A 56 -14.67 24.13 -10.00
N LEU A 57 -13.43 24.55 -9.72
CA LEU A 57 -12.35 23.63 -9.39
C LEU A 57 -12.64 22.85 -8.10
N GLY A 58 -13.03 23.54 -7.04
CA GLY A 58 -13.38 22.90 -5.76
C GLY A 58 -14.56 21.93 -5.90
N ASP A 59 -15.61 22.36 -6.59
CA ASP A 59 -16.79 21.53 -6.86
C ASP A 59 -16.44 20.32 -7.73
N THR A 60 -15.64 20.51 -8.79
CA THR A 60 -15.20 19.43 -9.66
C THR A 60 -14.40 18.38 -8.91
N LEU A 61 -13.49 18.79 -8.02
CA LEU A 61 -12.70 17.86 -7.21
C LEU A 61 -13.58 17.08 -6.22
N ARG A 62 -14.53 17.75 -5.57
CA ARG A 62 -15.50 17.10 -4.66
C ARG A 62 -16.41 16.13 -5.41
N SER A 63 -17.00 16.56 -6.52
CA SER A 63 -17.95 15.76 -7.30
C SER A 63 -17.24 14.60 -8.00
N ALA A 64 -16.02 14.80 -8.53
CA ALA A 64 -15.22 13.71 -9.08
C ALA A 64 -14.85 12.67 -8.02
N THR A 65 -14.43 13.09 -6.82
CA THR A 65 -14.12 12.14 -5.73
C THR A 65 -15.35 11.37 -5.26
N VAL A 66 -16.51 12.02 -5.15
CA VAL A 66 -17.78 11.36 -4.83
C VAL A 66 -18.19 10.37 -5.92
N GLU A 67 -18.06 10.71 -7.20
CA GLU A 67 -18.40 9.80 -8.30
C GLU A 67 -17.42 8.62 -8.44
N HIS A 68 -16.13 8.83 -8.17
CA HIS A 68 -15.18 7.72 -8.04
C HIS A 68 -15.57 6.79 -6.87
N ALA A 69 -15.91 7.37 -5.72
CA ALA A 69 -16.35 6.58 -4.56
C ALA A 69 -17.69 5.84 -4.82
N SER A 70 -18.64 6.46 -5.52
CA SER A 70 -19.92 5.87 -5.91
C SER A 70 -19.72 4.74 -6.93
N GLY A 71 -18.81 4.94 -7.89
CA GLY A 71 -18.38 3.93 -8.85
C GLY A 71 -17.74 2.73 -8.14
N TRP A 72 -16.84 2.98 -7.19
CA TRP A 72 -16.27 1.93 -6.36
C TRP A 72 -17.34 1.19 -5.56
N GLY A 73 -18.32 1.89 -4.98
CA GLY A 73 -19.44 1.27 -4.27
C GLY A 73 -20.30 0.35 -5.15
N ARG A 74 -20.50 0.70 -6.42
CA ARG A 74 -21.21 -0.10 -7.43
C ARG A 74 -20.41 -1.31 -7.90
N ASP A 75 -19.12 -1.14 -8.18
CA ASP A 75 -18.22 -2.25 -8.52
C ASP A 75 -18.03 -3.23 -7.34
N LEU A 76 -18.11 -2.72 -6.11
CA LEU A 76 -18.17 -3.56 -4.93
C LEU A 76 -19.53 -4.28 -4.81
N ARG A 77 -20.65 -3.68 -5.27
CA ARG A 77 -22.00 -4.32 -5.28
C ARG A 77 -22.09 -5.43 -6.32
N MET A 78 -21.53 -5.24 -7.52
CA MET A 78 -21.51 -6.26 -8.58
C MET A 78 -20.30 -7.18 -8.40
N SER A 79 -20.34 -8.00 -7.35
CA SER A 79 -19.26 -8.91 -7.00
C SER A 79 -19.31 -10.17 -7.87
N HIS A 80 -18.48 -10.25 -8.91
CA HIS A 80 -18.19 -11.54 -9.54
C HIS A 80 -17.68 -12.52 -8.46
N PRO A 81 -18.21 -13.76 -8.41
CA PRO A 81 -17.73 -14.76 -7.48
C PRO A 81 -16.25 -15.04 -7.76
N ILE A 82 -15.42 -14.88 -6.75
CA ILE A 82 -14.01 -15.28 -6.77
C ILE A 82 -13.96 -16.69 -6.22
N LYS A 83 -13.36 -17.63 -6.96
CA LYS A 83 -13.14 -18.98 -6.46
C LYS A 83 -12.20 -18.93 -5.25
N PRO A 84 -12.65 -19.39 -4.05
CA PRO A 84 -11.80 -19.39 -2.87
C PRO A 84 -10.64 -20.38 -3.05
N TRP A 85 -9.54 -20.08 -2.39
CA TRP A 85 -8.32 -20.88 -2.49
C TRP A 85 -8.46 -22.23 -1.77
N SER A 86 -7.67 -23.21 -2.21
CA SER A 86 -7.58 -24.50 -1.54
C SER A 86 -6.97 -24.33 -0.14
N TRP A 87 -7.40 -25.15 0.82
CA TRP A 87 -6.87 -25.09 2.18
C TRP A 87 -5.36 -25.35 2.26
N ARG A 88 -4.80 -26.11 1.31
CA ARG A 88 -3.34 -26.34 1.21
C ARG A 88 -2.61 -25.02 0.93
N ASP A 89 -3.09 -24.25 -0.03
CA ASP A 89 -2.46 -22.97 -0.40
C ASP A 89 -2.63 -21.92 0.71
N VAL A 90 -3.78 -21.92 1.37
CA VAL A 90 -4.05 -21.07 2.53
C VAL A 90 -3.10 -21.40 3.68
N ALA A 91 -2.94 -22.68 4.01
CA ALA A 91 -2.01 -23.12 5.05
C ALA A 91 -0.57 -22.70 4.74
N LEU A 92 -0.14 -22.86 3.49
CA LEU A 92 1.19 -22.42 3.04
C LEU A 92 1.36 -20.90 3.13
N ALA A 93 0.32 -20.11 2.83
CA ALA A 93 0.37 -18.64 2.87
C ALA A 93 0.50 -18.10 4.30
N VAL A 94 -0.06 -18.83 5.26
CA VAL A 94 -0.12 -18.43 6.67
C VAL A 94 1.06 -18.99 7.47
N LEU A 95 1.71 -20.06 6.99
CA LEU A 95 2.83 -20.71 7.66
C LEU A 95 3.96 -19.75 8.08
N PRO A 96 4.44 -18.80 7.23
CA PRO A 96 5.45 -17.85 7.65
C PRO A 96 4.98 -16.96 8.81
N GLY A 97 3.70 -16.58 8.81
CA GLY A 97 3.08 -15.84 9.89
C GLY A 97 3.05 -16.63 11.20
N ILE A 98 2.73 -17.92 11.16
CA ILE A 98 2.77 -18.81 12.33
C ILE A 98 4.19 -18.92 12.87
N VAL A 99 5.18 -19.14 12.00
CA VAL A 99 6.59 -19.25 12.40
C VAL A 99 7.07 -17.96 13.05
N LEU A 100 6.76 -16.79 12.47
CA LEU A 100 7.11 -15.50 13.05
C LEU A 100 6.36 -15.22 14.36
N PHE A 101 5.10 -15.64 14.46
CA PHE A 101 4.29 -15.51 15.66
C PHE A 101 4.83 -16.33 16.82
N LEU A 102 5.12 -17.62 16.57
CA LEU A 102 5.73 -18.50 17.57
C LEU A 102 7.12 -18.00 17.96
N GLY A 103 7.90 -17.50 16.99
CA GLY A 103 9.15 -16.81 17.25
C GLY A 103 8.96 -15.62 18.21
N ALA A 104 7.97 -14.76 17.94
CA ALA A 104 7.63 -13.58 18.75
C ALA A 104 7.20 -13.92 20.18
N LEU A 105 6.52 -15.05 20.38
CA LEU A 105 6.03 -15.50 21.69
C LEU A 105 7.05 -16.30 22.49
N ALA A 106 8.00 -16.97 21.83
CA ALA A 106 8.99 -17.77 22.53
C ALA A 106 9.77 -16.87 23.51
N PRO A 107 9.72 -17.14 24.83
CA PRO A 107 10.56 -16.47 25.80
C PRO A 107 11.97 -16.99 25.60
N VAL A 108 12.67 -16.47 24.60
CA VAL A 108 14.06 -16.83 24.31
C VAL A 108 14.93 -16.18 25.39
N ARG A 109 14.92 -16.76 26.60
CA ARG A 109 15.97 -16.58 27.61
C ARG A 109 17.15 -17.42 27.14
N ILE A 110 18.02 -16.82 26.32
CA ILE A 110 19.32 -17.40 25.99
C ILE A 110 20.34 -16.32 26.29
N GLU A 111 21.25 -16.64 27.20
CA GLU A 111 22.22 -15.77 27.86
C GLU A 111 23.30 -15.21 26.91
N SER A 112 23.29 -15.57 25.63
CA SER A 112 24.28 -15.14 24.64
C SER A 112 23.63 -14.32 23.50
N GLY A 113 23.81 -12.99 23.51
CA GLY A 113 23.69 -12.15 22.31
C GLY A 113 22.29 -12.02 21.70
N ARG A 114 21.55 -11.00 22.14
CA ARG A 114 20.20 -10.63 21.69
C ARG A 114 20.12 -10.39 20.17
N GLY A 115 19.57 -11.34 19.39
CA GLY A 115 19.09 -11.07 18.02
C GLY A 115 19.22 -12.20 17.00
N GLY A 116 20.12 -13.16 17.18
CA GLY A 116 20.49 -14.14 16.13
C GLY A 116 19.37 -15.05 15.64
N ASN A 117 18.47 -15.52 16.52
CA ASN A 117 17.51 -16.58 16.17
C ASN A 117 16.34 -16.09 15.28
N TYR A 118 15.87 -14.86 15.48
CA TYR A 118 14.88 -14.27 14.57
C TYR A 118 15.47 -14.06 13.17
N LEU A 119 16.74 -13.64 13.12
CA LEU A 119 17.45 -13.44 11.87
C LEU A 119 17.67 -14.76 11.13
N PHE A 120 17.90 -15.87 11.85
CA PHE A 120 18.02 -17.20 11.28
C PHE A 120 16.69 -17.72 10.71
N VAL A 121 15.59 -17.57 11.45
CA VAL A 121 14.24 -17.91 10.99
C VAL A 121 13.86 -17.07 9.76
N ILE A 122 14.13 -15.77 9.81
CA ILE A 122 13.97 -14.87 8.66
C ILE A 122 14.84 -15.37 7.50
N ALA A 123 16.12 -15.72 7.71
CA ALA A 123 17.02 -16.22 6.67
C ALA A 123 16.54 -17.51 6.00
N ILE A 124 15.95 -18.45 6.74
CA ILE A 124 15.34 -19.66 6.17
C ILE A 124 14.13 -19.29 5.30
N LEU A 125 13.26 -18.41 5.81
CA LEU A 125 12.11 -17.92 5.06
C LEU A 125 12.53 -17.14 3.80
N LEU A 126 13.62 -16.38 3.87
CA LEU A 126 14.27 -15.69 2.75
C LEU A 126 14.74 -16.69 1.70
N LEU A 127 15.44 -17.75 2.12
CA LEU A 127 15.95 -18.79 1.24
C LEU A 127 14.83 -19.55 0.53
N ILE A 128 13.79 -19.96 1.26
CA ILE A 128 12.65 -20.70 0.69
C ILE A 128 11.92 -19.84 -0.36
N THR A 129 11.66 -18.57 -0.04
CA THR A 129 10.99 -17.64 -0.95
C THR A 129 11.84 -17.38 -2.20
N GLY A 130 13.14 -17.13 -2.02
CA GLY A 130 14.08 -16.92 -3.11
C GLY A 130 14.21 -18.14 -4.03
N VAL A 131 14.38 -19.35 -3.46
CA VAL A 131 14.46 -20.59 -4.24
C VAL A 131 13.15 -20.86 -4.99
N SER A 132 11.99 -20.60 -4.38
CA SER A 132 10.70 -20.71 -5.06
C SER A 132 10.60 -19.76 -6.26
N MET A 133 11.09 -18.52 -6.12
CA MET A 133 11.08 -17.54 -7.20
C MET A 133 11.98 -17.96 -8.37
N VAL A 134 13.20 -18.42 -8.07
CA VAL A 134 14.17 -18.88 -9.09
C VAL A 134 13.63 -20.08 -9.85
N ARG A 135 13.09 -21.10 -9.15
CA ARG A 135 12.60 -22.34 -9.79
C ARG A 135 11.37 -22.13 -10.65
N ARG A 136 10.43 -21.27 -10.23
CA ARG A 136 9.13 -21.09 -10.92
C ARG A 136 9.12 -19.91 -11.89
N GLY A 137 10.15 -19.07 -11.89
CA GLY A 137 10.15 -17.78 -12.60
C GLY A 137 9.08 -16.82 -12.07
N HIS A 138 8.47 -17.12 -10.92
CA HIS A 138 7.45 -16.30 -10.29
C HIS A 138 7.28 -16.59 -8.79
N VAL A 139 6.75 -15.59 -8.08
CA VAL A 139 6.39 -15.72 -6.66
C VAL A 139 5.12 -16.57 -6.58
N ALA A 140 5.06 -17.52 -5.66
CA ALA A 140 3.79 -18.18 -5.37
C ALA A 140 2.93 -17.24 -4.51
N VAL A 141 1.60 -17.32 -4.61
CA VAL A 141 0.71 -16.40 -3.85
C VAL A 141 0.93 -16.50 -2.34
N TRP A 142 1.26 -17.70 -1.84
CA TRP A 142 1.62 -17.91 -0.43
C TRP A 142 2.90 -17.19 0.00
N GLY A 143 3.80 -16.85 -0.94
CA GLY A 143 5.01 -16.09 -0.67
C GLY A 143 4.80 -14.58 -0.64
N LEU A 144 3.61 -14.06 -1.01
CA LEU A 144 3.36 -12.62 -1.08
C LEU A 144 3.41 -11.91 0.27
N PRO A 145 2.75 -12.37 1.35
CA PRO A 145 2.86 -11.72 2.67
C PRO A 145 4.31 -11.68 3.17
N LEU A 146 5.02 -12.79 3.01
CA LEU A 146 6.40 -12.90 3.43
C LEU A 146 7.31 -11.97 2.62
N LEU A 147 7.15 -11.91 1.29
CA LEU A 147 7.88 -10.99 0.42
C LEU A 147 7.64 -9.53 0.81
N GLY A 148 6.41 -9.18 1.17
CA GLY A 148 6.05 -7.86 1.68
C GLY A 148 6.77 -7.50 2.98
N PHE A 149 6.73 -8.41 3.94
CA PHE A 149 7.44 -8.27 5.20
C PHE A 149 8.95 -8.11 4.98
N MET A 150 9.52 -8.91 4.09
CA MET A 150 10.93 -8.85 3.71
C MET A 150 11.31 -7.52 3.05
N ALA A 151 10.47 -7.02 2.15
CA ALA A 151 10.67 -5.71 1.53
C ALA A 151 10.71 -4.61 2.60
N HIS A 152 9.85 -4.68 3.61
CA HIS A 152 9.90 -3.75 4.74
C HIS A 152 11.20 -3.87 5.54
N THR A 153 11.61 -5.08 5.93
CA THR A 153 12.85 -5.29 6.68
C THR A 153 14.07 -4.81 5.90
N ALA A 154 14.17 -5.12 4.61
CA ALA A 154 15.27 -4.68 3.76
C ALA A 154 15.35 -3.15 3.66
N VAL A 155 14.20 -2.49 3.53
CA VAL A 155 14.10 -1.03 3.52
C VAL A 155 14.59 -0.42 4.85
N ILE A 156 14.14 -0.95 5.99
CA ILE A 156 14.57 -0.45 7.30
C ILE A 156 16.08 -0.62 7.50
N ILE A 157 16.62 -1.81 7.21
CA ILE A 157 18.04 -2.04 7.48
C ILE A 157 18.91 -1.28 6.48
N GLY A 158 18.53 -1.24 5.20
CA GLY A 158 19.21 -0.41 4.21
C GLY A 158 19.23 1.07 4.62
N TRP A 159 18.13 1.57 5.18
CA TRP A 159 18.06 2.91 5.76
C TRP A 159 19.00 3.08 6.95
N ALA A 160 19.01 2.15 7.89
CA ALA A 160 19.89 2.18 9.06
C ALA A 160 21.37 2.19 8.66
N VAL A 161 21.75 1.36 7.68
CA VAL A 161 23.10 1.34 7.09
C VAL A 161 23.43 2.68 6.43
N LEU A 162 22.55 3.19 5.57
CA LEU A 162 22.75 4.49 4.91
C LEU A 162 22.94 5.61 5.94
N MET A 163 22.10 5.65 6.97
CA MET A 163 22.22 6.64 8.04
C MET A 163 23.49 6.47 8.87
N GLY A 164 23.92 5.24 9.12
CA GLY A 164 25.21 4.95 9.78
C GLY A 164 26.42 5.35 8.92
N LEU A 165 26.33 5.22 7.59
CA LEU A 165 27.37 5.68 6.66
C LEU A 165 27.39 7.22 6.55
N LEU A 166 26.23 7.86 6.56
CA LEU A 166 26.11 9.33 6.48
C LEU A 166 26.40 10.03 7.81
N ARG A 167 26.35 9.30 8.94
CA ARG A 167 26.61 9.84 10.29
C ARG A 167 27.64 8.96 11.03
N ALA A 168 28.87 9.44 11.18
CA ALA A 168 29.82 8.84 12.12
C ALA A 168 29.53 9.26 13.58
N PRO A 169 29.79 8.42 14.61
CA PRO A 169 29.87 6.96 14.64
C PRO A 169 28.55 6.39 15.19
N PHE A 170 27.66 5.91 14.32
CA PHE A 170 26.56 5.05 14.78
C PHE A 170 27.16 3.71 15.24
N ARG A 171 27.38 3.56 16.56
CA ARG A 171 27.79 2.28 17.16
C ARG A 171 26.58 1.35 17.09
N TRP A 172 26.68 0.32 16.26
CA TRP A 172 25.69 -0.75 16.23
C TRP A 172 25.49 -1.29 17.66
N PRO A 173 24.24 -1.45 18.13
CA PRO A 173 24.00 -1.89 19.51
C PRO A 173 24.50 -3.30 19.86
N THR A 174 24.99 -4.09 18.90
CA THR A 174 25.45 -5.49 19.04
C THR A 174 26.29 -5.89 17.82
N ASP A 175 26.99 -7.03 17.89
CA ASP A 175 27.88 -7.59 16.87
C ASP A 175 27.38 -7.40 15.42
N PRO A 176 28.21 -6.89 14.49
CA PRO A 176 27.77 -6.46 13.15
C PRO A 176 27.47 -7.60 12.17
N GLU A 177 27.94 -8.82 12.43
CA GLU A 177 27.88 -9.94 11.48
C GLU A 177 26.45 -10.42 11.13
N PRO A 178 25.51 -10.56 12.09
CA PRO A 178 24.15 -11.02 11.78
C PRO A 178 23.35 -9.96 11.00
N ALA A 179 23.59 -8.67 11.27
CA ALA A 179 22.90 -7.58 10.61
C ALA A 179 23.28 -7.48 9.13
N LEU A 180 24.57 -7.64 8.81
CA LEU A 180 25.06 -7.63 7.44
C LEU A 180 24.49 -8.79 6.62
N LEU A 181 24.44 -9.99 7.21
CA LEU A 181 23.85 -11.17 6.57
C LEU A 181 22.37 -10.94 6.21
N VAL A 182 21.61 -10.31 7.09
CA VAL A 182 20.19 -10.02 6.88
C VAL A 182 19.97 -8.92 5.84
N VAL A 183 20.86 -7.93 5.78
CA VAL A 183 20.87 -6.94 4.69
C VAL A 183 21.10 -7.62 3.35
N LEU A 184 22.14 -8.46 3.26
CA LEU A 184 22.52 -9.14 2.03
C LEU A 184 21.41 -10.11 1.58
N LEU A 185 20.88 -10.91 2.50
CA LEU A 185 19.80 -11.86 2.22
C LEU A 185 18.46 -11.15 1.95
N GLY A 186 18.18 -10.01 2.58
CA GLY A 186 16.98 -9.20 2.36
C GLY A 186 17.04 -8.37 1.06
N ALA A 187 18.25 -8.00 0.62
CA ALA A 187 18.48 -7.32 -0.66
C ALA A 187 18.25 -8.25 -1.86
N LEU A 188 18.56 -9.54 -1.74
CA LEU A 188 18.37 -10.53 -2.82
C LEU A 188 16.93 -10.59 -3.37
N PRO A 189 15.86 -10.69 -2.55
CA PRO A 189 14.47 -10.67 -3.02
C PRO A 189 14.06 -9.32 -3.63
N VAL A 190 14.58 -8.20 -3.12
CA VAL A 190 14.32 -6.87 -3.69
C VAL A 190 15.00 -6.73 -5.03
N VAL A 191 16.26 -7.16 -5.16
CA VAL A 191 17.01 -7.20 -6.42
C VAL A 191 16.35 -8.16 -7.39
N ALA A 192 15.90 -9.33 -6.95
CA ALA A 192 15.15 -10.29 -7.77
C ALA A 192 13.81 -9.69 -8.24
N MET A 193 13.10 -8.97 -7.37
CA MET A 193 11.88 -8.24 -7.74
C MET A 193 12.19 -7.16 -8.78
N VAL A 194 13.23 -6.35 -8.55
CA VAL A 194 13.69 -5.33 -9.52
C VAL A 194 14.11 -5.98 -10.83
N TRP A 195 14.77 -7.14 -10.81
CA TRP A 195 15.21 -7.88 -11.99
C TRP A 195 14.03 -8.46 -12.78
N MET A 196 13.05 -9.06 -12.10
CA MET A 196 11.78 -9.51 -12.71
C MET A 196 11.02 -8.36 -13.38
N VAL A 197 11.20 -7.15 -12.86
CA VAL A 197 10.61 -5.93 -13.40
C VAL A 197 11.45 -5.30 -14.52
N ARG A 198 12.78 -5.48 -14.48
CA ARG A 198 13.77 -4.91 -15.40
C ARG A 198 13.54 -5.31 -16.86
N ALA A 199 12.76 -6.37 -17.09
CA ALA A 199 12.30 -6.81 -18.40
C ALA A 199 11.35 -5.81 -19.11
N ARG A 200 10.89 -4.73 -18.47
CA ARG A 200 9.97 -3.75 -19.11
C ARG A 200 10.30 -2.27 -18.80
N PRO A 201 10.41 -1.39 -19.82
CA PRO A 201 10.86 0.00 -19.66
C PRO A 201 9.90 0.88 -18.85
N ALA A 202 8.59 0.65 -18.94
CA ALA A 202 7.58 1.42 -18.20
C ALA A 202 7.72 1.28 -16.67
N ALA A 203 8.24 0.15 -16.20
CA ALA A 203 8.44 -0.05 -14.78
C ALA A 203 9.71 0.66 -14.27
N ARG A 204 10.75 0.81 -15.10
CA ARG A 204 11.98 1.54 -14.75
C ARG A 204 11.70 3.01 -14.42
N LEU A 205 10.94 3.70 -15.28
CA LEU A 205 10.53 5.10 -15.05
C LEU A 205 9.69 5.25 -13.77
N TRP A 206 8.90 4.22 -13.45
CA TRP A 206 8.05 4.21 -12.28
C TRP A 206 8.84 4.05 -10.98
N PHE A 207 9.84 3.16 -10.92
CA PHE A 207 10.75 3.03 -9.78
C PHE A 207 11.62 4.28 -9.58
N ILE A 208 12.05 4.94 -10.66
CA ILE A 208 12.72 6.24 -10.59
C ILE A 208 11.78 7.29 -9.97
N GLY A 209 10.52 7.34 -10.41
CA GLY A 209 9.52 8.25 -9.85
C GLY A 209 9.27 8.01 -8.36
N VAL A 210 9.14 6.76 -7.92
CA VAL A 210 9.01 6.40 -6.50
C VAL A 210 10.26 6.77 -5.71
N GLY A 211 11.46 6.50 -6.26
CA GLY A 211 12.73 6.89 -5.62
C GLY A 211 12.88 8.40 -5.47
N VAL A 212 12.47 9.19 -6.47
CA VAL A 212 12.46 10.66 -6.42
C VAL A 212 11.44 11.17 -5.40
N LEU A 213 10.24 10.59 -5.36
CA LEU A 213 9.21 10.93 -4.37
C LEU A 213 9.70 10.68 -2.93
N LEU A 214 10.33 9.52 -2.69
CA LEU A 214 10.95 9.21 -1.40
C LEU A 214 12.07 10.21 -1.09
N ALA A 215 12.97 10.52 -2.04
CA ALA A 215 14.04 11.49 -1.82
C ALA A 215 13.52 12.90 -1.48
N ILE A 216 12.46 13.36 -2.16
CA ILE A 216 11.80 14.64 -1.90
C ILE A 216 11.18 14.65 -0.50
N GLU A 217 10.43 13.60 -0.16
CA GLU A 217 9.80 13.43 1.14
C GLU A 217 10.84 13.38 2.28
N MET A 218 11.97 12.70 2.06
CA MET A 218 13.09 12.61 3.00
C MET A 218 13.82 13.95 3.16
N GLY A 219 13.96 14.71 2.08
CA GLY A 219 14.48 16.08 2.09
C GLY A 219 13.57 17.01 2.91
N LEU A 220 12.26 16.98 2.64
CA LEU A 220 11.25 17.74 3.38
C LEU A 220 11.20 17.36 4.86
N SER A 221 11.24 16.07 5.20
CA SER A 221 11.21 15.60 6.58
C SER A 221 12.41 16.06 7.40
N ASN A 222 13.61 16.07 6.79
CA ASN A 222 14.83 16.61 7.41
C ASN A 222 14.83 18.14 7.51
N LEU A 223 14.29 18.83 6.50
CA LEU A 223 14.20 20.29 6.50
C LEU A 223 13.22 20.78 7.56
N ILE A 224 12.10 20.06 7.68
CA ILE A 224 11.12 20.23 8.74
C ILE A 224 11.84 19.97 10.07
N ALA A 225 12.42 18.79 10.33
CA ALA A 225 13.05 18.42 11.62
C ALA A 225 14.07 19.42 12.23
N ARG A 226 14.59 20.38 11.45
CA ARG A 226 15.50 21.44 11.93
C ARG A 226 14.81 22.64 12.59
N GLY A 227 13.47 22.76 12.57
CA GLY A 227 12.71 23.80 13.29
C GLY A 227 12.13 23.31 14.63
N ALA A 228 11.87 24.16 15.62
CA ALA A 228 11.40 23.71 16.96
C ALA A 228 9.98 23.06 16.99
N TRP A 229 9.22 23.11 15.89
CA TRP A 229 7.83 22.62 15.76
C TRP A 229 7.67 21.31 14.94
N THR A 230 8.73 20.53 14.77
CA THR A 230 8.90 19.78 13.50
C THR A 230 9.16 18.28 13.59
N SER A 231 9.28 17.72 14.79
CA SER A 231 9.35 16.26 14.98
C SER A 231 8.03 15.56 14.63
N PHE A 232 6.89 16.23 14.84
CA PHE A 232 5.55 15.69 14.51
C PHE A 232 5.31 15.58 13.00
N LEU A 233 5.51 16.67 12.27
CA LEU A 233 5.28 16.70 10.83
C LEU A 233 6.36 15.92 10.09
N GLY A 234 7.65 16.09 10.41
CA GLY A 234 8.73 15.37 9.73
C GLY A 234 8.66 13.85 9.95
N GLY A 235 8.35 13.40 11.16
CA GLY A 235 8.12 11.98 11.45
C GLY A 235 6.88 11.45 10.71
N SER A 236 5.75 12.15 10.78
CA SER A 236 4.52 11.72 10.11
C SER A 236 4.64 11.72 8.59
N PHE A 237 5.41 12.64 8.02
CA PHE A 237 5.68 12.74 6.59
C PHE A 237 6.54 11.57 6.14
N SER A 238 7.71 11.34 6.75
CA SER A 238 8.58 10.18 6.47
C SER A 238 7.84 8.84 6.55
N LEU A 239 6.93 8.72 7.52
CA LEU A 239 6.13 7.50 7.68
C LEU A 239 5.03 7.36 6.61
N MET A 240 4.68 8.42 5.91
CA MET A 240 3.68 8.43 4.85
C MET A 240 4.28 7.91 3.52
N GLY A 241 5.53 8.23 3.20
CA GLY A 241 6.23 7.66 2.05
C GLY A 241 6.57 6.19 2.23
N TRP A 242 7.01 5.77 3.42
CA TRP A 242 7.17 4.34 3.72
C TRP A 242 5.86 3.58 3.53
N ARG A 243 4.73 4.18 3.92
CA ARG A 243 3.42 3.55 3.77
C ARG A 243 2.96 3.51 2.32
N THR A 244 3.16 4.56 1.53
CA THR A 244 2.80 4.55 0.11
C THR A 244 3.70 3.64 -0.73
N LEU A 245 4.94 3.38 -0.28
CA LEU A 245 5.87 2.48 -0.96
C LEU A 245 5.31 1.06 -1.15
N TYR A 246 4.66 0.46 -0.14
CA TYR A 246 4.16 -0.92 -0.26
C TYR A 246 3.01 -1.08 -1.26
N PRO A 247 1.95 -0.26 -1.25
CA PRO A 247 0.95 -0.24 -2.32
C PRO A 247 1.57 -0.09 -3.70
N LEU A 248 2.59 0.76 -3.82
CA LEU A 248 3.24 1.03 -5.09
C LEU A 248 4.05 -0.18 -5.57
N MET A 249 4.87 -0.80 -4.71
CA MET A 249 5.59 -2.03 -5.02
C MET A 249 4.64 -3.19 -5.35
N GLY A 250 3.58 -3.36 -4.57
CA GLY A 250 2.58 -4.40 -4.81
C GLY A 250 1.72 -4.15 -6.05
N TYR A 251 1.62 -2.91 -6.56
CA TYR A 251 0.91 -2.62 -7.83
C TYR A 251 1.55 -3.33 -9.01
N VAL A 252 2.87 -3.45 -9.00
CA VAL A 252 3.61 -4.21 -10.00
C VAL A 252 3.22 -5.70 -9.95
N LEU A 253 3.05 -6.24 -8.75
CA LEU A 253 2.59 -7.61 -8.51
C LEU A 253 1.11 -7.78 -8.87
N ALA A 254 0.28 -6.76 -8.68
CA ALA A 254 -1.15 -6.77 -8.97
C ALA A 254 -1.46 -7.07 -10.44
N ARG A 255 -0.55 -6.74 -11.37
CA ARG A 255 -0.69 -7.13 -12.79
C ARG A 255 -0.77 -8.64 -13.00
N ARG A 256 -0.08 -9.41 -12.16
CA ARG A 256 -0.05 -10.87 -12.24
C ARG A 256 -1.07 -11.51 -11.29
N TYR A 257 -1.17 -11.01 -10.07
CA TYR A 257 -1.95 -11.62 -8.99
C TYR A 257 -3.30 -10.93 -8.73
N GLY A 258 -3.60 -9.83 -9.44
CA GLY A 258 -4.80 -9.04 -9.22
C GLY A 258 -4.87 -8.51 -7.79
N VAL A 259 -6.06 -8.59 -7.20
CA VAL A 259 -6.33 -8.10 -5.84
C VAL A 259 -5.56 -8.88 -4.77
N THR A 260 -5.15 -10.15 -5.02
CA THR A 260 -4.39 -10.92 -4.02
C THR A 260 -2.98 -10.36 -3.79
N ALA A 261 -2.50 -9.45 -4.63
CA ALA A 261 -1.30 -8.66 -4.35
C ALA A 261 -1.41 -7.82 -3.05
N VAL A 262 -2.62 -7.59 -2.52
CA VAL A 262 -2.80 -6.95 -1.20
C VAL A 262 -2.10 -7.73 -0.08
N LEU A 263 -1.90 -9.04 -0.24
CA LEU A 263 -1.13 -9.86 0.69
C LEU A 263 0.29 -9.33 0.89
N PHE A 264 0.94 -8.85 -0.17
CA PHE A 264 2.25 -8.20 -0.08
C PHE A 264 2.19 -6.92 0.75
N VAL A 265 1.14 -6.11 0.57
CA VAL A 265 0.96 -4.88 1.35
C VAL A 265 0.73 -5.19 2.81
N LEU A 266 -0.13 -6.17 3.13
CA LEU A 266 -0.34 -6.64 4.51
C LEU A 266 0.96 -7.09 5.16
N GLY A 267 1.80 -7.80 4.40
CA GLY A 267 3.15 -8.18 4.80
C GLY A 267 4.03 -7.00 5.19
N GLY A 268 4.20 -6.04 4.28
CA GLY A 268 5.04 -4.85 4.53
C GLY A 268 4.49 -3.95 5.64
N THR A 269 3.17 -3.81 5.69
CA THR A 269 2.44 -3.11 6.74
C THR A 269 2.68 -3.76 8.11
N SER A 270 2.70 -5.09 8.22
CA SER A 270 2.90 -5.76 9.51
C SER A 270 4.23 -5.41 10.16
N GLY A 271 5.31 -5.35 9.39
CA GLY A 271 6.61 -4.92 9.86
C GLY A 271 6.58 -3.46 10.32
N LEU A 272 5.91 -2.60 9.54
CA LEU A 272 5.77 -1.18 9.86
C LEU A 272 4.97 -0.95 11.15
N VAL A 273 3.86 -1.66 11.32
CA VAL A 273 3.05 -1.59 12.55
C VAL A 273 3.83 -2.12 13.74
N THR A 274 4.57 -3.23 13.58
CA THR A 274 5.41 -3.78 14.65
C THR A 274 6.47 -2.77 15.08
N ALA A 275 7.15 -2.13 14.13
CA ALA A 275 8.16 -1.11 14.42
C ALA A 275 7.57 0.15 15.10
N MET A 276 6.29 0.47 14.87
CA MET A 276 5.63 1.68 15.39
C MET A 276 4.87 1.49 16.71
N ALA A 277 4.13 0.39 16.82
CA ALA A 277 3.27 0.08 17.96
C ALA A 277 4.12 -0.42 19.13
N VAL A 278 5.21 -1.12 18.82
CA VAL A 278 6.22 -1.53 19.78
C VAL A 278 7.31 -0.46 19.79
N ASP A 279 6.93 0.73 20.24
CA ASP A 279 7.84 1.84 20.47
C ASP A 279 9.13 1.33 21.16
N PRO A 280 10.34 1.57 20.61
CA PRO A 280 11.58 1.00 21.13
C PRO A 280 11.85 1.28 22.61
N TYR A 281 11.21 2.30 23.19
CA TYR A 281 11.46 2.76 24.55
C TYR A 281 10.37 2.41 25.57
N ALA A 282 9.12 2.21 25.12
CA ALA A 282 7.97 2.14 26.05
C ALA A 282 7.69 0.73 26.59
N LEU A 283 7.84 -0.26 25.72
CA LEU A 283 7.54 -1.67 26.05
C LEU A 283 8.82 -2.48 26.21
N TYR A 284 9.98 -1.86 26.09
CA TYR A 284 11.27 -2.55 26.24
C TYR A 284 11.40 -3.11 27.65
N GLY A 285 11.71 -4.41 27.76
CA GLY A 285 11.78 -5.11 29.05
C GLY A 285 10.42 -5.48 29.67
N THR A 286 9.30 -5.09 29.07
CA THR A 286 7.97 -5.47 29.56
C THR A 286 7.52 -6.79 28.94
N PRO A 287 6.71 -7.61 29.66
CA PRO A 287 6.11 -8.82 29.10
C PRO A 287 5.09 -8.53 27.98
N TRP A 288 4.58 -7.30 27.89
CA TRP A 288 3.60 -6.88 26.89
C TRP A 288 4.19 -6.77 25.48
N ARG A 289 5.50 -6.53 25.36
CA ARG A 289 6.17 -6.41 24.06
C ARG A 289 6.02 -7.65 23.17
N PRO A 290 6.45 -8.86 23.58
CA PRO A 290 6.31 -10.05 22.74
C PRO A 290 4.84 -10.37 22.43
N ILE A 291 3.93 -10.12 23.39
CA ILE A 291 2.49 -10.33 23.21
C ILE A 291 1.93 -9.42 22.11
N LEU A 292 2.22 -8.11 22.17
CA LEU A 292 1.73 -7.14 21.19
C LEU A 292 2.35 -7.38 19.81
N SER A 293 3.67 -7.62 19.73
CA SER A 293 4.35 -8.01 18.49
C SER A 293 3.71 -9.26 17.88
N GLY A 294 3.50 -10.31 18.69
CA GLY A 294 2.86 -11.54 18.27
C GLY A 294 1.45 -11.27 17.74
N ALA A 295 0.63 -10.50 18.46
CA ALA A 295 -0.73 -10.16 18.03
C ALA A 295 -0.74 -9.43 16.67
N ILE A 296 0.17 -8.47 16.45
CA ILE A 296 0.29 -7.77 15.16
C ILE A 296 0.66 -8.76 14.05
N VAL A 297 1.69 -9.59 14.27
CA VAL A 297 2.13 -10.60 13.30
C VAL A 297 1.01 -11.58 12.98
N ALA A 298 0.33 -12.11 13.99
CA ALA A 298 -0.77 -13.04 13.81
C ALA A 298 -1.88 -12.41 12.96
N VAL A 299 -2.27 -11.18 13.24
CA VAL A 299 -3.36 -10.57 12.49
C VAL A 299 -2.98 -10.29 11.03
N PHE A 300 -1.80 -9.73 10.78
CA PHE A 300 -1.44 -9.34 9.41
C PHE A 300 -0.89 -10.50 8.55
N LEU A 301 -0.31 -11.53 9.17
CA LEU A 301 0.30 -12.66 8.44
C LEU A 301 -0.46 -13.98 8.59
N ILE A 302 -1.49 -14.05 9.44
CA ILE A 302 -2.33 -15.25 9.62
C ILE A 302 -3.79 -14.89 9.32
N VAL A 303 -4.40 -14.01 10.12
CA VAL A 303 -5.85 -13.74 10.05
C VAL A 303 -6.26 -13.03 8.76
N ALA A 304 -5.55 -11.95 8.39
CA ALA A 304 -5.88 -11.18 7.19
C ALA A 304 -5.61 -11.99 5.91
N PRO A 305 -4.48 -12.72 5.74
CA PRO A 305 -4.28 -13.59 4.59
C PRO A 305 -5.32 -14.72 4.48
N LEU A 306 -5.67 -15.35 5.61
CA LEU A 306 -6.72 -16.36 5.66
C LEU A 306 -8.06 -15.79 5.16
N SER A 307 -8.43 -14.61 5.67
CA SER A 307 -9.68 -13.93 5.31
C SER A 307 -9.71 -13.52 3.84
N VAL A 308 -8.61 -12.99 3.31
CA VAL A 308 -8.45 -12.59 1.91
C VAL A 308 -8.53 -13.79 0.97
N LEU A 309 -7.85 -14.90 1.30
CA LEU A 309 -7.78 -16.07 0.42
C LEU A 309 -9.06 -16.93 0.43
N ARG A 310 -9.83 -16.89 1.52
CA ARG A 310 -11.11 -17.59 1.66
C ARG A 310 -12.31 -16.76 1.21
N ALA A 311 -12.13 -15.48 0.93
CA ALA A 311 -13.20 -14.61 0.46
C ALA A 311 -13.73 -15.10 -0.90
N SER A 312 -15.04 -15.35 -0.97
CA SER A 312 -15.74 -15.71 -2.21
C SER A 312 -16.10 -14.51 -3.08
N HIS A 313 -15.90 -13.29 -2.57
CA HIS A 313 -16.28 -12.05 -3.25
C HIS A 313 -15.26 -10.95 -2.97
N ARG A 314 -15.20 -9.95 -3.86
CA ARG A 314 -14.32 -8.78 -3.71
C ARG A 314 -14.52 -8.07 -2.36
N ARG A 315 -15.77 -7.89 -1.92
CA ARG A 315 -16.06 -7.31 -0.59
C ARG A 315 -15.43 -8.09 0.55
N GLY A 316 -15.46 -9.41 0.47
CA GLY A 316 -14.83 -10.27 1.47
C GLY A 316 -13.32 -10.07 1.51
N VAL A 317 -12.67 -9.84 0.36
CA VAL A 317 -11.24 -9.51 0.29
C VAL A 317 -10.95 -8.15 0.94
N TRP A 318 -11.77 -7.13 0.66
CA TRP A 318 -11.61 -5.81 1.26
C TRP A 318 -11.80 -5.86 2.78
N LEU A 319 -12.88 -6.48 3.25
CA LEU A 319 -13.16 -6.63 4.68
C LEU A 319 -12.09 -7.49 5.37
N GLY A 320 -11.68 -8.59 4.73
CA GLY A 320 -10.64 -9.49 5.24
C GLY A 320 -9.26 -8.84 5.36
N ALA A 321 -8.95 -7.84 4.54
CA ALA A 321 -7.71 -7.07 4.64
C ALA A 321 -7.80 -5.90 5.63
N LEU A 322 -8.89 -5.11 5.56
CA LEU A 322 -9.02 -3.85 6.32
C LEU A 322 -9.44 -4.07 7.78
N LEU A 323 -10.38 -4.97 8.04
CA LEU A 323 -11.01 -5.10 9.34
C LEU A 323 -10.05 -5.64 10.41
N PRO A 324 -9.25 -6.70 10.14
CA PRO A 324 -8.26 -7.16 11.11
C PRO A 324 -7.18 -6.10 11.37
N ALA A 325 -6.74 -5.40 10.32
CA ALA A 325 -5.77 -4.32 10.44
C ALA A 325 -6.29 -3.19 11.34
N LEU A 326 -7.54 -2.75 11.14
CA LEU A 326 -8.17 -1.71 11.96
C LEU A 326 -8.30 -2.14 13.43
N ILE A 327 -8.74 -3.37 13.70
CA ILE A 327 -8.89 -3.89 15.06
C ILE A 327 -7.56 -3.84 15.81
N VAL A 328 -6.48 -4.35 15.21
CA VAL A 328 -5.16 -4.35 15.86
C VAL A 328 -4.64 -2.96 16.09
N MET A 329 -4.90 -2.03 15.17
CA MET A 329 -4.44 -0.66 15.31
C MET A 329 -5.20 0.09 16.41
N LEU A 330 -6.51 -0.13 16.54
CA LEU A 330 -7.30 0.42 17.62
C LEU A 330 -6.91 -0.19 18.98
N ALA A 331 -6.73 -1.51 19.03
CA ALA A 331 -6.29 -2.21 20.23
C ALA A 331 -4.89 -1.77 20.66
N GLY A 332 -3.93 -1.68 19.73
CA GLY A 332 -2.57 -1.22 20.00
C GLY A 332 -2.54 0.23 20.50
N GLY A 333 -3.34 1.12 19.90
CA GLY A 333 -3.51 2.49 20.38
C GLY A 333 -4.03 2.54 21.81
N GLY A 334 -5.06 1.75 22.12
CA GLY A 334 -5.64 1.66 23.47
C GLY A 334 -4.65 1.16 24.52
N VAL A 335 -3.87 0.10 24.20
CA VAL A 335 -2.85 -0.44 25.10
C VAL A 335 -1.75 0.59 25.39
N ILE A 336 -1.29 1.32 24.37
CA ILE A 336 -0.26 2.35 24.56
C ILE A 336 -0.78 3.48 25.46
N VAL A 337 -2.01 3.94 25.23
CA VAL A 337 -2.65 4.98 26.06
C VAL A 337 -2.82 4.51 27.50
N ALA A 338 -3.25 3.27 27.70
CA ALA A 338 -3.41 2.68 29.03
C ALA A 338 -2.08 2.59 29.80
N LEU A 339 -0.98 2.26 29.12
CA LEU A 339 0.32 2.07 29.76
C LEU A 339 1.10 3.37 30.00
N LYS A 340 0.96 4.39 29.15
CA LYS A 340 1.70 5.66 29.27
C LYS A 340 0.93 6.78 29.99
N GLY A 341 -0.33 6.53 30.35
CA GLY A 341 -1.24 7.56 30.81
C GLY A 341 -1.85 8.37 29.65
N PHE A 342 -2.97 9.02 29.93
CA PHE A 342 -3.76 9.69 28.91
C PHE A 342 -3.08 10.99 28.43
N ASN A 343 -2.55 10.98 27.21
CA ASN A 343 -2.03 12.17 26.54
C ASN A 343 -2.77 12.37 25.21
N ILE A 344 -3.55 13.45 25.10
CA ILE A 344 -4.36 13.79 23.94
C ILE A 344 -3.52 13.86 22.66
N ALA A 345 -2.30 14.40 22.73
CA ALA A 345 -1.42 14.51 21.58
C ALA A 345 -0.93 13.13 21.09
N GLN A 346 -0.65 12.20 22.01
CA GLN A 346 -0.29 10.82 21.64
C GLN A 346 -1.49 10.06 21.06
N MET A 347 -2.68 10.25 21.63
CA MET A 347 -3.91 9.65 21.10
C MET A 347 -4.21 10.16 19.69
N ALA A 348 -4.10 11.47 19.47
CA ALA A 348 -4.26 12.08 18.15
C ALA A 348 -3.23 11.54 17.15
N LEU A 349 -1.96 11.40 17.56
CA LEU A 349 -0.92 10.83 16.69
C LEU A 349 -1.21 9.36 16.34
N GLN A 350 -1.64 8.54 17.30
CA GLN A 350 -2.02 7.15 17.01
C GLN A 350 -3.21 7.09 16.07
N PHE A 351 -4.22 7.92 16.28
CA PHE A 351 -5.38 8.01 15.40
C PHE A 351 -4.97 8.36 13.96
N VAL A 352 -4.10 9.36 13.77
CA VAL A 352 -3.54 9.71 12.46
C VAL A 352 -2.82 8.52 11.83
N ARG A 353 -2.03 7.77 12.60
CA ARG A 353 -1.34 6.56 12.10
C ARG A 353 -2.31 5.47 11.66
N VAL A 354 -3.40 5.25 12.39
CA VAL A 354 -4.48 4.32 12.02
C VAL A 354 -5.12 4.74 10.70
N LEU A 355 -5.50 6.03 10.59
CA LEU A 355 -6.09 6.58 9.37
C LEU A 355 -5.15 6.46 8.17
N GLN A 356 -3.88 6.79 8.34
CA GLN A 356 -2.87 6.66 7.28
C GLN A 356 -2.73 5.22 6.79
N MET A 357 -2.78 4.23 7.71
CA MET A 357 -2.68 2.83 7.31
C MET A 357 -3.95 2.33 6.62
N ALA A 358 -5.12 2.69 7.13
CA ALA A 358 -6.39 2.39 6.49
C ALA A 358 -6.45 2.98 5.08
N ALA A 359 -5.98 4.23 4.91
CA ALA A 359 -5.84 4.87 3.61
C ALA A 359 -4.84 4.14 2.70
N THR A 360 -3.73 3.63 3.25
CA THR A 360 -2.72 2.86 2.52
C THR A 360 -3.27 1.54 1.97
N LEU A 361 -3.95 0.77 2.84
CA LEU A 361 -4.59 -0.49 2.44
C LEU A 361 -5.76 -0.23 1.49
N GLY A 362 -6.57 0.80 1.74
CA GLY A 362 -7.65 1.22 0.85
C GLY A 362 -7.15 1.63 -0.52
N LEU A 363 -6.05 2.39 -0.58
CA LEU A 363 -5.38 2.76 -1.83
C LEU A 363 -4.86 1.52 -2.57
N ALA A 364 -4.18 0.60 -1.87
CA ALA A 364 -3.71 -0.64 -2.48
C ALA A 364 -4.87 -1.44 -3.07
N LEU A 365 -5.94 -1.63 -2.32
CA LEU A 365 -7.13 -2.37 -2.77
C LEU A 365 -7.81 -1.68 -3.95
N ALA A 366 -7.95 -0.35 -3.93
CA ALA A 366 -8.47 0.43 -5.04
C ALA A 366 -7.60 0.26 -6.29
N LEU A 367 -6.29 0.49 -6.17
CA LEU A 367 -5.33 0.34 -7.27
C LEU A 367 -5.29 -1.08 -7.84
N TYR A 368 -5.39 -2.12 -7.00
CA TYR A 368 -5.27 -3.50 -7.48
C TYR A 368 -6.57 -4.01 -8.07
N SER A 369 -7.70 -3.44 -7.66
CA SER A 369 -9.01 -3.75 -8.24
C SER A 369 -9.14 -3.25 -9.68
N THR A 370 -8.47 -2.15 -10.04
CA THR A 370 -8.51 -1.61 -11.41
C THR A 370 -7.58 -2.35 -12.38
N VAL A 371 -6.64 -3.14 -11.86
CA VAL A 371 -5.63 -3.87 -12.64
C VAL A 371 -6.14 -5.24 -13.12
N GLN A 372 -7.39 -5.63 -12.80
CA GLN A 372 -7.88 -6.94 -13.20
C GLN A 372 -7.85 -7.19 -14.71
N ARG A 373 -7.50 -8.44 -15.04
CA ARG A 373 -7.00 -8.91 -16.33
C ARG A 373 -8.05 -8.74 -17.44
N PRO A 374 -7.62 -8.39 -18.68
CA PRO A 374 -8.39 -8.64 -19.89
C PRO A 374 -8.52 -10.14 -20.25
N ALA A 375 -8.27 -11.06 -19.32
CA ALA A 375 -8.45 -12.50 -19.57
C ALA A 375 -9.93 -12.88 -19.72
N ASP A 376 -10.85 -12.08 -19.17
CA ASP A 376 -12.29 -12.20 -19.45
C ASP A 376 -12.67 -11.67 -20.85
N LEU A 377 -11.74 -11.07 -21.60
CA LEU A 377 -11.91 -10.71 -23.02
C LEU A 377 -11.33 -11.78 -23.97
N ALA A 378 -10.58 -12.77 -23.45
CA ALA A 378 -10.06 -13.89 -24.23
C ALA A 378 -11.04 -15.10 -24.27
N GLU A 379 -12.14 -15.04 -23.51
CA GLU A 379 -13.29 -15.94 -23.63
C GLU A 379 -14.44 -15.34 -24.45
N LEU A 380 -14.23 -14.21 -25.14
CA LEU A 380 -15.09 -13.90 -26.28
C LEU A 380 -14.73 -14.89 -27.39
N PRO A 381 -15.68 -15.70 -27.89
CA PRO A 381 -15.41 -16.57 -29.02
C PRO A 381 -14.80 -15.73 -30.15
N PRO A 382 -13.87 -16.31 -30.95
CA PRO A 382 -13.29 -15.58 -32.08
C PRO A 382 -14.45 -15.02 -32.92
N VAL A 383 -14.35 -13.74 -33.30
CA VAL A 383 -15.30 -13.02 -34.17
C VAL A 383 -15.29 -13.57 -35.61
N GLY A 384 -14.99 -14.86 -35.79
CA GLY A 384 -14.79 -15.56 -37.05
C GLY A 384 -15.77 -16.72 -37.30
N GLU A 385 -16.64 -17.08 -36.36
CA GLU A 385 -17.76 -18.02 -36.63
C GLU A 385 -19.09 -17.25 -36.80
N MET A 386 -19.09 -16.29 -37.71
CA MET A 386 -20.27 -16.03 -38.55
C MET A 386 -20.03 -16.79 -39.85
N THR A 387 -20.14 -18.12 -39.79
CA THR A 387 -20.22 -18.96 -40.98
C THR A 387 -21.54 -18.65 -41.69
N ASP A 388 -21.45 -17.83 -42.73
CA ASP A 388 -21.96 -17.97 -44.10
C ASP A 388 -23.10 -18.97 -44.47
N GLU A 389 -23.93 -19.47 -43.55
CA GLU A 389 -25.06 -20.37 -43.86
C GLU A 389 -26.33 -19.64 -44.35
N GLY A 390 -26.24 -18.34 -44.68
CA GLY A 390 -27.40 -17.50 -45.04
C GLY A 390 -27.45 -17.01 -46.49
N ARG A 391 -26.60 -17.50 -47.39
CA ARG A 391 -26.60 -17.11 -48.83
C ARG A 391 -26.62 -18.32 -49.75
N SER A 392 -27.58 -19.22 -49.57
CA SER A 392 -28.12 -20.03 -50.67
C SER A 392 -29.41 -20.73 -50.24
N ALA A 393 -30.52 -20.00 -50.34
CA ALA A 393 -31.86 -20.54 -50.57
C ALA A 393 -32.74 -19.45 -51.18
#